data_AF-A0A2R4N1B5-F1
#
_entry.id   AF-A0A2R4N1B5-F1
#
_cell.length_a   1.000
_cell.length_b   1.000
_cell.length_c   1.000
_cell.angle_alpha   90.00
_cell.angle_beta   90.00
_cell.angle_gamma   90.00
#
_symmetry.space_group_name_H-M   'P 1'
#
loop_
_entity.id
_entity.type
_entity.pdbx_description
1 polymer ?
#
loop_
_entity_poly.entity_id
_entity_poly.type
_entity_poly.pdbx_seq_one_letter_code
_entity_poly.pdbx_strand_id
1 'polypeptide(L)'
;MQELVQVVKRILAFAENQPPVSLQVELAESMEGQPFLLADCRWQADADDWRQYLLGWQAFLQELKPEKKEDWQRLFQEFLTMDINGLWAYQPGQTEAAWVRTLIFYPILKQQKEMLKKELETKNNIAHCPLCGSIPLLAVLSGPGGARQLVCGSCTTRWDYPALACPACGNRDHETLYYRKAEELPGWQLDSCRKCGYSLKVLDLRTGKQDVHPWLLDAESIALNFVNQKEE
;
A
#
# COMPACT_ATOMS: atom_id res chain seq x y z
N MET A 1 15.11 -1.54 13.47
CA MET A 1 13.92 -2.39 13.19
C MET A 1 12.86 -2.27 14.27
N GLN A 2 13.15 -2.57 15.55
CA GLN A 2 12.14 -2.50 16.62
C GLN A 2 11.50 -1.11 16.77
N GLU A 3 12.29 -0.04 16.72
CA GLU A 3 11.78 1.33 16.76
C GLU A 3 10.80 1.63 15.61
N LEU A 4 11.16 1.26 14.37
CA LEU A 4 10.30 1.43 13.20
C LEU A 4 8.96 0.69 13.35
N VAL A 5 8.99 -0.56 13.85
CA VAL A 5 7.77 -1.32 14.10
C VAL A 5 6.88 -0.63 15.13
N GLN A 6 7.44 -0.03 16.19
CA GLN A 6 6.67 0.73 17.17
C GLN A 6 6.05 2.01 16.56
N VAL A 7 6.80 2.72 15.71
CA VAL A 7 6.28 3.87 14.97
C VAL A 7 5.10 3.45 14.08
N VAL A 8 5.23 2.37 13.32
CA VAL A 8 4.15 1.85 12.46
C VAL A 8 2.93 1.43 13.28
N LYS A 9 3.11 0.80 14.45
CA LYS A 9 2.00 0.46 15.35
C LYS A 9 1.23 1.71 15.80
N ARG A 10 1.92 2.78 16.17
CA ARG A 10 1.28 4.06 16.55
C ARG A 10 0.50 4.66 15.38
N ILE A 11 1.09 4.65 14.18
CA ILE A 11 0.42 5.15 12.96
C ILE A 11 -0.84 4.34 12.68
N LEU A 12 -0.77 3.01 12.73
CA LEU A 12 -1.92 2.13 12.52
C LEU A 12 -3.02 2.39 13.55
N ALA A 13 -2.66 2.46 14.83
CA ALA A 13 -3.62 2.75 15.90
C ALA A 13 -4.32 4.10 15.70
N PHE A 14 -3.59 5.15 15.26
CA PHE A 14 -4.19 6.43 14.95
C PHE A 14 -5.14 6.34 13.74
N ALA A 15 -4.69 5.68 12.66
CA ALA A 15 -5.44 5.54 11.42
C ALA A 15 -6.76 4.78 11.62
N GLU A 16 -6.75 3.71 12.44
CA GLU A 16 -7.94 2.89 12.72
C GLU A 16 -8.98 3.59 13.59
N ASN A 17 -8.58 4.63 14.32
CA ASN A 17 -9.48 5.43 15.17
C ASN A 17 -9.96 6.73 14.50
N GLN A 18 -9.61 6.96 13.23
CA GLN A 18 -10.12 8.12 12.54
C GLN A 18 -11.62 7.97 12.25
N PRO A 19 -12.42 9.02 12.47
CA PRO A 19 -13.82 8.98 12.07
C PRO A 19 -13.91 8.75 10.56
N PRO A 20 -14.89 7.97 10.08
CA PRO A 20 -15.12 7.90 8.65
C PRO A 20 -15.44 9.32 8.18
N VAL A 21 -14.64 9.84 7.26
CA VAL A 21 -15.07 11.01 6.49
C VAL A 21 -16.35 10.57 5.80
N SER A 22 -17.44 11.33 5.97
CA SER A 22 -18.72 11.02 5.32
C SER A 22 -18.52 11.12 3.81
N LEU A 23 -18.22 9.99 3.18
CA LEU A 23 -17.85 9.92 1.77
C LEU A 23 -18.97 9.27 0.98
N GLN A 24 -19.62 10.06 0.13
CA GLN A 24 -20.29 9.51 -1.04
C GLN A 24 -19.24 9.34 -2.13
N VAL A 25 -19.06 8.09 -2.55
CA VAL A 25 -18.20 7.73 -3.67
C VAL A 25 -19.12 7.46 -4.85
N GLU A 26 -19.14 8.38 -5.80
CA GLU A 26 -19.76 8.15 -7.10
C GLU A 26 -18.77 7.35 -7.94
N LEU A 27 -19.07 6.07 -8.15
CA LEU A 27 -18.36 5.22 -9.11
C LEU A 27 -18.84 5.57 -10.52
N ALA A 28 -17.98 5.38 -11.51
CA ALA A 28 -18.39 5.47 -12.91
C ALA A 28 -19.56 4.51 -13.21
N GLU A 29 -20.48 4.91 -14.10
CA GLU A 29 -21.66 4.13 -14.50
C GLU A 29 -21.31 2.73 -15.04
N SER A 30 -20.08 2.53 -15.51
CA SER A 30 -19.52 1.23 -15.87
C SER A 30 -18.09 1.07 -15.34
N MET A 31 -17.82 -0.07 -14.70
CA MET A 31 -16.49 -0.48 -14.24
C MET A 31 -15.79 -1.44 -15.22
N GLU A 32 -16.39 -1.65 -16.39
CA GLU A 32 -15.93 -2.58 -17.42
C GLU A 32 -14.76 -1.95 -18.19
N GLY A 33 -13.62 -2.64 -18.25
CA GLY A 33 -12.39 -2.10 -18.87
C GLY A 33 -11.60 -1.09 -18.04
N GLN A 34 -12.12 -0.64 -16.89
CA GLN A 34 -11.40 0.22 -15.95
C GLN A 34 -10.18 -0.51 -15.35
N PRO A 35 -8.99 0.12 -15.31
CA PRO A 35 -7.77 -0.51 -14.83
C PRO A 35 -7.84 -0.83 -13.32
N PHE A 36 -8.61 -0.06 -12.54
CA PHE A 36 -8.89 -0.27 -11.12
C PHE A 36 -10.17 0.48 -10.70
N LEU A 37 -10.81 0.03 -9.62
CA LEU A 37 -12.18 0.41 -9.25
C LEU A 37 -12.36 1.89 -8.86
N LEU A 38 -11.33 2.51 -8.29
CA LEU A 38 -11.36 3.91 -7.82
C LEU A 38 -10.66 4.89 -8.78
N ALA A 39 -10.40 4.50 -10.03
CA ALA A 39 -9.71 5.37 -10.99
C ALA A 39 -10.46 6.66 -11.26
N ASP A 40 -11.77 6.55 -11.54
CA ASP A 40 -12.64 7.69 -11.86
C ASP A 40 -13.65 7.99 -10.74
N CYS A 41 -13.30 7.66 -9.49
CA CYS A 41 -14.17 7.94 -8.37
C CYS A 41 -14.16 9.43 -8.01
N ARG A 42 -15.34 9.97 -7.73
CA ARG A 42 -15.48 11.31 -7.15
C ARG A 42 -15.77 11.20 -5.67
N TRP A 43 -14.89 11.79 -4.87
CA TRP A 43 -15.04 11.87 -3.43
C TRP A 43 -15.86 13.10 -3.07
N GLN A 44 -16.93 12.91 -2.31
CA GLN A 44 -17.71 14.01 -1.73
C GLN A 44 -17.49 14.02 -0.22
N ALA A 45 -16.87 15.08 0.29
CA ALA A 45 -16.68 15.33 1.72
C ALA A 45 -17.09 16.76 2.04
N ASP A 46 -17.64 16.98 3.24
CA ASP A 46 -17.81 18.34 3.75
C ASP A 46 -16.44 19.02 3.92
N ALA A 47 -16.36 20.31 3.59
CA ALA A 47 -15.10 21.03 3.57
C ALA A 47 -14.50 21.22 4.97
N ASP A 48 -15.34 21.46 5.99
CA ASP A 48 -14.91 21.61 7.37
C ASP A 48 -14.49 20.25 7.94
N ASP A 49 -15.25 19.18 7.67
CA ASP A 49 -14.87 17.82 8.08
C ASP A 49 -13.53 17.39 7.46
N TRP A 50 -13.33 17.63 6.15
CA TRP A 50 -12.07 17.34 5.46
C TRP A 50 -10.90 18.12 6.07
N ARG A 51 -11.12 19.41 6.36
CA ARG A 51 -10.11 20.26 7.00
C ARG A 51 -9.75 19.74 8.39
N GLN A 52 -10.73 19.39 9.22
CA GLN A 52 -10.48 18.86 10.56
C GLN A 52 -9.76 17.50 10.50
N TYR A 53 -10.12 16.64 9.55
CA TYR A 53 -9.43 15.38 9.31
C TYR A 53 -7.94 15.58 9.02
N LEU A 54 -7.60 16.51 8.12
CA LEU A 54 -6.21 16.84 7.82
C LEU A 54 -5.47 17.44 9.03
N LEU A 55 -6.12 18.31 9.81
CA LEU A 55 -5.52 18.88 11.02
C LEU A 55 -5.24 17.82 12.10
N GLY A 56 -6.11 16.81 12.22
CA GLY A 56 -5.87 15.66 13.10
C GLY A 56 -4.61 14.89 12.72
N TRP A 57 -4.45 14.57 11.43
CA TRP A 57 -3.24 13.94 10.90
C TRP A 57 -1.99 14.79 11.11
N GLN A 58 -2.09 16.11 10.90
CA GLN A 58 -0.99 17.04 11.14
C GLN A 58 -0.52 17.00 12.59
N ALA A 59 -1.46 17.12 13.54
CA ALA A 59 -1.15 17.12 14.97
C ALA A 59 -0.50 15.81 15.40
N PHE A 60 -1.03 14.67 14.93
CA PHE A 60 -0.47 13.36 15.21
C PHE A 60 0.96 13.20 14.67
N LEU A 61 1.23 13.60 13.42
CA LEU A 61 2.57 13.46 12.84
C LEU A 61 3.60 14.37 13.51
N GLN A 62 3.19 15.56 13.98
CA GLN A 62 4.03 16.45 14.78
C GLN A 62 4.35 15.87 16.16
N GLU A 63 3.42 15.18 16.81
CA GLU A 63 3.69 14.47 18.06
C GLU A 63 4.58 13.24 17.83
N LEU A 64 4.32 12.49 16.75
CA LEU A 64 5.05 11.28 16.41
C LEU A 64 6.52 11.57 16.09
N LYS A 65 6.79 12.69 15.40
CA LYS A 65 8.11 13.11 14.95
C LYS A 65 8.31 14.62 15.17
N PRO A 66 8.51 15.07 16.42
CA PRO A 66 8.66 16.49 16.76
C PRO A 66 9.83 17.16 16.04
N GLU A 67 10.88 16.42 15.72
CA GLU A 67 12.04 16.90 14.98
C GLU A 67 11.73 17.35 13.55
N LYS A 68 10.58 16.92 12.99
CA LYS A 68 10.09 17.30 11.64
C LYS A 68 8.90 18.26 11.68
N LYS A 69 8.63 18.90 12.82
CA LYS A 69 7.44 19.72 13.02
C LYS A 69 7.26 20.79 11.95
N GLU A 70 8.32 21.51 11.57
CA GLU A 70 8.26 22.57 10.54
C GLU A 70 7.99 22.00 9.14
N ASP A 71 8.58 20.85 8.80
CA ASP A 71 8.35 20.16 7.53
C ASP A 71 6.88 19.69 7.43
N TRP A 72 6.34 19.12 8.52
CA TRP A 72 4.93 18.76 8.61
C TRP A 72 4.01 19.98 8.54
N GLN A 73 4.37 21.11 9.15
CA GLN A 73 3.59 22.34 9.02
C GLN A 73 3.53 22.80 7.57
N ARG A 74 4.67 22.82 6.85
CA ARG A 74 4.72 23.22 5.45
C ARG A 74 3.91 22.29 4.55
N LEU A 75 4.08 20.98 4.72
CA LEU A 75 3.37 19.99 3.92
C LEU A 75 1.85 20.06 4.13
N PHE A 76 1.40 20.16 5.38
CA PHE A 76 -0.04 20.25 5.65
C PHE A 76 -0.63 21.59 5.25
N GLN A 77 0.15 22.69 5.27
CA GLN A 77 -0.31 23.95 4.68
C GLN A 77 -0.63 23.79 3.20
N GLU A 78 0.19 23.05 2.44
CA GLU A 78 -0.10 22.71 1.04
C GLU A 78 -1.36 21.85 0.93
N PHE A 79 -1.46 20.75 1.70
CA PHE A 79 -2.62 19.85 1.65
C PHE A 79 -3.94 20.53 2.04
N LEU A 80 -3.91 21.46 3.00
CA LEU A 80 -5.08 22.22 3.44
C LEU A 80 -5.61 23.20 2.38
N THR A 81 -4.87 23.44 1.29
CA THR A 81 -5.36 24.19 0.13
C THR A 81 -6.10 23.32 -0.88
N MET A 82 -6.04 22.00 -0.74
CA MET A 82 -6.65 21.03 -1.65
C MET A 82 -7.95 20.48 -1.07
N ASP A 83 -8.93 20.26 -1.93
CA ASP A 83 -10.05 19.38 -1.59
C ASP A 83 -9.60 17.91 -1.64
N ILE A 84 -10.49 17.00 -1.22
CA ILE A 84 -10.18 15.56 -1.18
C ILE A 84 -9.82 15.00 -2.57
N ASN A 85 -10.47 15.48 -3.63
CA ASN A 85 -10.20 15.02 -5.00
C ASN A 85 -8.82 15.51 -5.49
N GLY A 86 -8.47 16.75 -5.18
CA GLY A 86 -7.16 17.32 -5.44
C GLY A 86 -6.05 16.54 -4.75
N LEU A 87 -6.21 16.21 -3.47
CA LEU A 87 -5.22 15.40 -2.74
C LEU A 87 -5.19 13.94 -3.21
N TRP A 88 -6.32 13.39 -3.66
CA TRP A 88 -6.38 12.05 -4.25
C TRP A 88 -5.56 11.97 -5.54
N ALA A 89 -5.78 12.94 -6.44
CA ALA A 89 -5.10 13.08 -7.72
C ALA A 89 -3.65 13.55 -7.60
N TYR A 90 -3.26 14.11 -6.44
CA TYR A 90 -1.90 14.52 -6.17
C TYR A 90 -0.94 13.35 -6.35
N GLN A 91 -0.01 13.50 -7.29
CA GLN A 91 1.07 12.54 -7.58
C GLN A 91 2.38 13.08 -7.01
N PRO A 92 2.61 12.95 -5.70
CA PRO A 92 3.93 13.20 -5.15
C PRO A 92 4.88 12.19 -5.78
N GLY A 93 6.08 12.62 -6.18
CA GLY A 93 7.16 11.68 -6.52
C GLY A 93 7.49 10.76 -5.34
N GLN A 94 8.65 10.11 -5.35
CA GLN A 94 9.11 9.35 -4.17
C GLN A 94 9.56 10.29 -3.03
N THR A 95 8.61 11.00 -2.42
CA THR A 95 8.80 12.02 -1.37
C THR A 95 7.99 11.69 -0.13
N GLU A 96 8.24 12.40 0.98
CA GLU A 96 7.47 12.25 2.22
C GLU A 96 5.97 12.52 2.02
N ALA A 97 5.64 13.43 1.11
CA ALA A 97 4.26 13.74 0.75
C ALA A 97 3.50 12.51 0.22
N ALA A 98 4.17 11.60 -0.49
CA ALA A 98 3.56 10.35 -0.97
C ALA A 98 3.15 9.41 0.15
N TRP A 99 4.01 9.27 1.15
CA TRP A 99 3.74 8.45 2.32
C TRP A 99 2.65 9.08 3.17
N VAL A 100 2.73 10.37 3.48
CA VAL A 100 1.69 11.07 4.26
C VAL A 100 0.34 10.99 3.57
N ARG A 101 0.26 11.21 2.25
CA ARG A 101 -0.96 11.00 1.47
C ARG A 101 -1.49 9.57 1.60
N THR A 102 -0.62 8.57 1.54
CA THR A 102 -1.03 7.16 1.72
C THR A 102 -1.64 6.92 3.10
N LEU A 103 -1.06 7.51 4.16
CA LEU A 103 -1.60 7.42 5.52
C LEU A 103 -2.98 8.08 5.63
N ILE A 104 -3.11 9.29 5.08
CA ILE A 104 -4.36 10.07 5.07
C ILE A 104 -5.47 9.29 4.36
N PHE A 105 -5.19 8.64 3.22
CA PHE A 105 -6.21 7.91 2.47
C PHE A 105 -6.47 6.49 2.97
N TYR A 106 -5.60 5.88 3.78
CA TYR A 106 -5.78 4.50 4.21
C TYR A 106 -7.13 4.21 4.90
N PRO A 107 -7.59 5.00 5.90
CA PRO A 107 -8.89 4.73 6.54
C PRO A 107 -10.06 4.80 5.55
N ILE A 108 -9.99 5.77 4.64
CA ILE A 108 -10.97 5.99 3.57
C ILE A 108 -10.99 4.79 2.61
N LEU A 109 -9.82 4.38 2.12
CA LEU A 109 -9.70 3.25 1.19
C LEU A 109 -10.08 1.92 1.84
N LYS A 110 -9.82 1.75 3.15
CA LYS A 110 -10.26 0.59 3.93
C LYS A 110 -11.78 0.48 3.94
N GLN A 111 -12.49 1.59 4.14
CA GLN A 111 -13.95 1.63 4.07
C GLN A 111 -14.45 1.25 2.66
N GLN A 112 -13.86 1.81 1.61
CA GLN A 112 -14.25 1.52 0.23
C GLN A 112 -13.98 0.06 -0.17
N LYS A 113 -12.89 -0.53 0.31
CA LYS A 113 -12.58 -1.94 0.12
C LYS A 113 -13.70 -2.85 0.62
N GLU A 114 -14.27 -2.55 1.78
CA GLU A 114 -15.37 -3.34 2.33
C GLU A 114 -16.67 -3.17 1.53
N MET A 115 -16.93 -1.97 1.02
CA MET A 115 -18.09 -1.70 0.15
C MET A 115 -17.99 -2.42 -1.21
N LEU A 116 -16.79 -2.49 -1.78
CA LEU A 116 -16.52 -3.04 -3.12
C LEU A 116 -16.00 -4.48 -3.10
N LYS A 117 -16.25 -5.20 -2.01
CA LYS A 117 -15.68 -6.54 -1.80
C LYS A 117 -16.07 -7.52 -2.90
N LYS A 118 -17.32 -7.48 -3.37
CA LYS A 118 -17.83 -8.40 -4.40
C LYS A 118 -17.18 -8.15 -5.76
N GLU A 119 -17.00 -6.89 -6.11
CA GLU A 119 -16.35 -6.46 -7.35
C GLU A 119 -14.88 -6.89 -7.35
N LEU A 120 -14.21 -6.77 -6.19
CA LEU A 120 -12.82 -7.17 -6.01
C LEU A 120 -12.58 -8.68 -6.18
N GLU A 121 -13.52 -9.54 -5.79
CA GLU A 121 -13.38 -11.01 -5.90
C GLU A 121 -13.11 -11.48 -7.34
N THR A 122 -13.58 -10.70 -8.33
CA THR A 122 -13.42 -11.02 -9.75
C THR A 122 -12.16 -10.41 -10.40
N LYS A 123 -11.45 -9.53 -9.70
CA LYS A 123 -10.32 -8.75 -10.25
C LYS A 123 -8.98 -9.38 -9.84
N ASN A 124 -8.55 -10.40 -10.59
CA ASN A 124 -7.28 -11.10 -10.41
C ASN A 124 -6.37 -10.98 -11.63
N ASN A 125 -5.11 -11.42 -11.52
CA ASN A 125 -4.13 -11.47 -12.60
C ASN A 125 -3.75 -10.11 -13.21
N ILE A 126 -3.91 -9.02 -12.44
CA ILE A 126 -3.49 -7.67 -12.80
C ILE A 126 -2.27 -7.23 -11.98
N ALA A 127 -1.39 -6.44 -12.60
CA ALA A 127 -0.12 -6.02 -12.01
C ALA A 127 -0.27 -5.00 -10.86
N HIS A 128 -1.32 -4.18 -10.92
CA HIS A 128 -1.60 -3.11 -9.97
C HIS A 128 -2.77 -3.50 -9.06
N CYS A 129 -2.91 -2.79 -7.94
CA CYS A 129 -4.02 -2.99 -7.04
C CYS A 129 -5.37 -2.79 -7.76
N PRO A 130 -6.29 -3.77 -7.74
CA PRO A 130 -7.58 -3.66 -8.41
C PRO A 130 -8.48 -2.58 -7.82
N LEU A 131 -8.23 -2.14 -6.57
CA LEU A 131 -9.00 -1.11 -5.92
C LEU A 131 -8.49 0.29 -6.30
N CYS A 132 -7.24 0.60 -5.95
CA CYS A 132 -6.69 1.96 -5.99
C CYS A 132 -5.58 2.19 -7.04
N GLY A 133 -5.21 1.17 -7.82
CA GLY A 133 -4.19 1.28 -8.86
C GLY A 133 -2.74 1.32 -8.37
N SER A 134 -2.50 1.34 -7.06
CA SER A 134 -1.14 1.35 -6.50
C SER A 134 -0.38 0.07 -6.84
N ILE A 135 0.95 0.18 -6.97
CA ILE A 135 1.84 -0.99 -7.09
C ILE A 135 1.82 -1.83 -5.80
N PRO A 136 2.08 -3.15 -5.87
CA PRO A 136 2.15 -3.99 -4.69
C PRO A 136 3.31 -3.59 -3.77
N LEU A 137 3.07 -3.64 -2.46
CA LEU A 137 4.07 -3.43 -1.42
C LEU A 137 4.92 -4.69 -1.21
N LEU A 138 4.24 -5.82 -1.16
CA LEU A 138 4.80 -7.16 -0.94
C LEU A 138 3.86 -8.20 -1.54
N ALA A 139 4.29 -9.47 -1.57
CA ALA A 139 3.41 -10.60 -1.82
C ALA A 139 3.38 -11.56 -0.64
N VAL A 140 2.36 -12.40 -0.59
CA VAL A 140 2.28 -13.55 0.31
C VAL A 140 2.11 -14.84 -0.49
N LEU A 141 2.71 -15.93 -0.04
CA LEU A 141 2.45 -17.27 -0.53
C LEU A 141 1.60 -18.02 0.50
N SER A 142 0.48 -18.59 0.06
CA SER A 142 -0.45 -19.30 0.94
C SER A 142 -1.01 -20.58 0.30
N GLY A 143 -1.59 -21.44 1.15
CA GLY A 143 -2.19 -22.71 0.73
C GLY A 143 -1.19 -23.78 0.28
N PRO A 144 -1.66 -25.01 -0.03
CA PRO A 144 -0.80 -26.16 -0.34
C PRO A 144 0.12 -25.97 -1.56
N GLY A 145 -0.32 -25.17 -2.54
CA GLY A 145 0.43 -24.90 -3.77
C GLY A 145 1.32 -23.65 -3.72
N GLY A 146 1.30 -22.87 -2.62
CA GLY A 146 1.97 -21.57 -2.58
C GLY A 146 1.37 -20.56 -3.55
N ALA A 147 0.04 -20.45 -3.56
CA ALA A 147 -0.66 -19.46 -4.35
C ALA A 147 -0.17 -18.07 -3.96
N ARG A 148 0.21 -17.27 -4.95
CA ARG A 148 0.76 -15.93 -4.74
C ARG A 148 -0.37 -14.91 -4.73
N GLN A 149 -0.41 -14.11 -3.67
CA GLN A 149 -1.25 -12.93 -3.59
C GLN A 149 -0.38 -11.69 -3.46
N LEU A 150 -0.64 -10.70 -4.31
CA LEU A 150 -0.06 -9.37 -4.17
C LEU A 150 -0.80 -8.61 -3.06
N VAL A 151 -0.09 -7.74 -2.34
CA VAL A 151 -0.66 -6.97 -1.23
C VAL A 151 -0.41 -5.49 -1.46
N CYS A 152 -1.47 -4.69 -1.49
CA CYS A 152 -1.37 -3.24 -1.69
C CYS A 152 -0.89 -2.54 -0.42
N GLY A 153 0.09 -1.64 -0.56
CA GLY A 153 0.57 -0.82 0.55
C GLY A 153 -0.36 0.35 0.92
N SER A 154 -1.28 0.75 0.05
CA SER A 154 -2.14 1.92 0.30
C SER A 154 -3.50 1.55 0.86
N CYS A 155 -4.17 0.56 0.28
CA CYS A 155 -5.52 0.14 0.71
C CYS A 155 -5.57 -1.27 1.33
N THR A 156 -4.44 -1.99 1.37
CA THR A 156 -4.35 -3.36 1.91
C THR A 156 -5.21 -4.41 1.21
N THR A 157 -5.71 -4.12 0.01
CA THR A 157 -6.32 -5.13 -0.86
C THR A 157 -5.30 -6.20 -1.21
N ARG A 158 -5.77 -7.45 -1.21
CA ARG A 158 -5.02 -8.63 -1.67
C ARG A 158 -5.72 -9.21 -2.88
N TRP A 159 -4.95 -9.65 -3.86
CA TRP A 159 -5.49 -10.24 -5.08
C TRP A 159 -4.53 -11.29 -5.63
N ASP A 160 -5.10 -12.29 -6.30
CA ASP A 160 -4.32 -13.38 -6.87
C ASP A 160 -3.54 -12.87 -8.08
N TYR A 161 -2.28 -13.29 -8.16
CA TYR A 161 -1.41 -12.96 -9.27
C TYR A 161 -0.55 -14.17 -9.64
N PRO A 162 -0.21 -14.39 -10.92
CA PRO A 162 0.58 -15.56 -11.31
C PRO A 162 1.90 -15.62 -10.55
N ALA A 163 2.23 -16.81 -10.04
CA ALA A 163 3.48 -17.06 -9.34
C ALA A 163 4.69 -16.73 -10.23
N LEU A 164 4.64 -17.14 -11.50
CA LEU A 164 5.67 -16.91 -12.50
C LEU A 164 5.37 -15.67 -13.37
N ALA A 165 5.28 -14.50 -12.72
CA ALA A 165 5.16 -13.23 -13.42
C ALA A 165 5.78 -12.07 -12.62
N CYS A 166 6.52 -11.18 -13.29
CA CYS A 166 6.97 -9.93 -12.71
C CYS A 166 5.78 -8.94 -12.63
N PRO A 167 5.38 -8.48 -11.43
CA PRO A 167 4.27 -7.54 -11.29
C PRO A 167 4.60 -6.13 -11.83
N ALA A 168 5.88 -5.80 -12.08
CA ALA A 168 6.26 -4.50 -12.63
C ALA A 168 6.22 -4.45 -14.17
N CYS A 169 6.69 -5.48 -14.86
CA CYS A 169 6.82 -5.47 -16.33
C CYS A 169 6.08 -6.62 -17.05
N GLY A 170 5.38 -7.48 -16.30
CA GLY A 170 4.64 -8.61 -16.85
C GLY A 170 5.50 -9.75 -17.41
N ASN A 171 6.82 -9.71 -17.20
CA ASN A 171 7.72 -10.78 -17.64
C ASN A 171 7.29 -12.13 -17.06
N ARG A 172 7.20 -13.18 -17.89
CA ARG A 172 6.82 -14.56 -17.50
C ARG A 172 7.91 -15.57 -17.80
N ASP A 173 9.06 -15.12 -18.28
CA ASP A 173 10.19 -15.97 -18.59
C ASP A 173 10.91 -16.39 -17.30
N HIS A 174 10.87 -17.69 -17.01
CA HIS A 174 11.46 -18.30 -15.83
C HIS A 174 12.98 -18.23 -15.80
N GLU A 175 13.67 -18.03 -16.93
CA GLU A 175 15.13 -17.86 -16.94
C GLU A 175 15.55 -16.47 -16.45
N THR A 176 14.63 -15.50 -16.53
CA THR A 176 14.87 -14.11 -16.12
C THR A 176 14.13 -13.72 -14.84
N LEU A 177 13.36 -14.64 -14.25
CA LEU A 177 12.75 -14.54 -12.92
C LEU A 177 13.47 -15.47 -11.95
N TYR A 178 13.81 -14.98 -10.77
CA TYR A 178 14.46 -15.77 -9.74
C TYR A 178 13.98 -15.34 -8.37
N TYR A 179 14.10 -16.24 -7.39
CA TYR A 179 13.81 -15.92 -6.00
C TYR A 179 14.99 -16.32 -5.12
N ARG A 180 15.21 -15.54 -4.05
CA ARG A 180 16.19 -15.86 -3.02
C ARG A 180 15.49 -15.87 -1.67
N LYS A 181 15.64 -16.95 -0.90
CA LYS A 181 15.19 -16.98 0.50
C LYS A 181 16.07 -16.04 1.33
N ALA A 182 15.46 -15.26 2.22
CA ALA A 182 16.19 -14.42 3.16
C ALA A 182 16.65 -15.29 4.33
N GLU A 183 17.95 -15.61 4.38
CA GLU A 183 18.52 -16.43 5.45
C GLU A 183 18.41 -15.75 6.82
N GLU A 184 18.63 -14.43 6.83
CA GLU A 184 18.56 -13.56 7.99
C GLU A 184 17.11 -13.30 8.47
N LEU A 185 16.12 -13.55 7.62
CA LEU A 185 14.71 -13.34 7.92
C LEU A 185 13.87 -14.55 7.49
N PRO A 186 13.91 -15.66 8.25
CA PRO A 186 13.22 -16.89 7.90
C PRO A 186 11.74 -16.67 7.58
N GLY A 187 11.25 -17.34 6.53
CA GLY A 187 9.88 -17.18 6.02
C GLY A 187 9.73 -16.08 4.97
N TRP A 188 10.74 -15.22 4.78
CA TRP A 188 10.76 -14.24 3.70
C TRP A 188 11.64 -14.70 2.55
N GLN A 189 11.31 -14.22 1.35
CA GLN A 189 12.12 -14.31 0.15
C GLN A 189 12.02 -13.01 -0.64
N LEU A 190 12.96 -12.81 -1.57
CA LEU A 190 12.94 -11.74 -2.55
C LEU A 190 12.72 -12.34 -3.93
N ASP A 191 11.62 -11.96 -4.58
CA ASP A 191 11.34 -12.31 -5.97
C ASP A 191 11.87 -11.20 -6.88
N SER A 192 12.76 -11.53 -7.80
CA SER A 192 13.49 -10.55 -8.62
C SER A 192 13.36 -10.83 -10.11
N CYS A 193 13.35 -9.76 -10.92
CA CYS A 193 13.25 -9.82 -12.37
C CYS A 193 14.49 -9.21 -13.01
N ARG A 194 15.32 -10.02 -13.70
CA ARG A 194 16.51 -9.52 -14.42
C ARG A 194 16.15 -8.55 -15.56
N LYS A 195 14.96 -8.71 -16.16
CA LYS A 195 14.53 -7.90 -17.32
C LYS A 195 14.31 -6.42 -16.97
N CYS A 196 13.79 -6.12 -15.79
CA CYS A 196 13.50 -4.74 -15.36
C CYS A 196 14.18 -4.32 -14.05
N GLY A 197 14.91 -5.22 -13.40
CA GLY A 197 15.57 -4.98 -12.10
C GLY A 197 14.61 -4.88 -10.91
N TYR A 198 13.31 -5.04 -11.11
CA TYR A 198 12.32 -4.98 -10.03
C TYR A 198 12.47 -6.19 -9.09
N SER A 199 12.36 -5.91 -7.79
CA SER A 199 12.33 -6.93 -6.74
C SER A 199 11.16 -6.71 -5.80
N LEU A 200 10.52 -7.80 -5.38
CA LEU A 200 9.39 -7.79 -4.47
C LEU A 200 9.67 -8.68 -3.27
N LYS A 201 9.44 -8.16 -2.07
CA LYS A 201 9.46 -8.95 -0.84
C LYS A 201 8.27 -9.88 -0.81
N VAL A 202 8.51 -11.14 -0.49
CA VAL A 202 7.47 -12.18 -0.44
C VAL A 202 7.53 -12.92 0.87
N LEU A 203 6.41 -12.97 1.58
CA LEU A 203 6.26 -13.71 2.82
C LEU A 203 5.60 -15.07 2.55
N ASP A 204 6.27 -16.16 2.90
CA ASP A 204 5.71 -17.50 2.83
C ASP A 204 4.94 -17.83 4.11
N LEU A 205 3.61 -17.68 4.08
CA LEU A 205 2.73 -17.95 5.23
C LEU A 205 2.68 -19.44 5.58
N ARG A 206 3.09 -20.34 4.67
CA ARG A 206 3.17 -21.79 4.92
C ARG A 206 4.24 -22.15 5.95
N THR A 207 5.15 -21.22 6.24
CA THR A 207 6.19 -21.36 7.27
C THR A 207 5.68 -21.14 8.70
N GLY A 208 4.39 -20.84 8.89
CA GLY A 208 3.78 -20.59 10.19
C GLY A 208 3.96 -19.15 10.70
N LYS A 209 4.44 -18.24 9.86
CA LYS A 209 4.49 -16.80 10.15
C LYS A 209 3.08 -16.23 10.33
N GLN A 210 2.94 -15.28 11.23
CA GLN A 210 1.67 -14.59 11.46
C GLN A 210 1.36 -13.64 10.30
N ASP A 211 0.11 -13.69 9.84
CA ASP A 211 -0.40 -12.80 8.82
C ASP A 211 -0.95 -11.51 9.47
N VAL A 212 -0.06 -10.54 9.70
CA VAL A 212 -0.41 -9.26 10.32
C VAL A 212 -0.60 -8.15 9.28
N HIS A 213 -0.86 -6.92 9.75
CA HIS A 213 -1.07 -5.77 8.86
C HIS A 213 0.11 -5.57 7.88
N PRO A 214 -0.13 -5.29 6.58
CA PRO A 214 0.95 -5.19 5.58
C PRO A 214 2.05 -4.18 5.92
N TRP A 215 1.73 -3.06 6.57
CA TRP A 215 2.73 -2.09 7.02
C TRP A 215 3.68 -2.64 8.10
N LEU A 216 3.18 -3.54 8.97
CA LEU A 216 4.03 -4.20 9.96
C LEU A 216 4.95 -5.21 9.29
N LEU A 217 4.40 -6.01 8.36
CA LEU A 217 5.19 -6.95 7.56
C LEU A 217 6.29 -6.22 6.77
N ASP A 218 5.97 -5.07 6.18
CA ASP A 218 6.94 -4.24 5.46
C ASP A 218 8.05 -3.69 6.37
N ALA A 219 7.68 -3.19 7.56
CA ALA A 219 8.63 -2.69 8.55
C ALA A 219 9.53 -3.78 9.14
N GLU A 220 8.99 -4.98 9.36
CA GLU A 220 9.74 -6.16 9.82
C GLU A 220 10.73 -6.67 8.77
N SER A 221 10.41 -6.47 7.49
CA SER A 221 11.23 -6.88 6.35
C SER A 221 12.05 -5.75 5.75
N ILE A 222 12.22 -4.64 6.47
CA ILE A 222 12.89 -3.44 5.95
C ILE A 222 14.34 -3.70 5.50
N ALA A 223 15.03 -4.66 6.14
CA ALA A 223 16.39 -5.04 5.77
C ALA A 223 16.49 -5.56 4.32
N LEU A 224 15.44 -6.23 3.83
CA LEU A 224 15.41 -6.79 2.47
C LEU A 224 15.39 -5.71 1.38
N ASN A 225 15.02 -4.47 1.71
CA ASN A 225 15.10 -3.35 0.78
C ASN A 225 16.55 -3.00 0.40
N PHE A 226 17.54 -3.44 1.18
CA PHE A 226 18.96 -3.12 1.00
C PHE A 226 19.79 -4.32 0.53
N VAL A 227 19.18 -5.47 0.31
CA VAL A 227 19.88 -6.66 -0.19
C VAL A 227 20.26 -6.40 -1.66
N ASN A 228 21.56 -6.42 -1.94
CA ASN A 228 22.07 -6.21 -3.30
C ASN A 228 21.75 -7.41 -4.19
N GLN A 229 21.14 -7.14 -5.35
CA GLN A 229 20.80 -8.14 -6.36
C GLN A 229 22.03 -8.73 -7.11
N LYS A 230 23.27 -8.44 -6.67
CA LYS A 230 24.51 -8.70 -7.43
C LYS A 230 25.23 -10.00 -7.07
N GLU A 231 24.65 -10.84 -6.23
CA GLU A 231 25.24 -12.16 -5.95
C GLU A 231 24.48 -13.24 -6.72
N GLU A 232 24.96 -13.50 -7.94
CA GLU A 232 24.96 -14.76 -8.72
C GLU A 232 24.97 -14.46 -10.23
#